data_AF-A0A9D5IJT7-F1
#
_entry.id   AF-A0A9D5IJT7-F1
#
_cell.length_a   1.000
_cell.length_b   1.000
_cell.length_c   1.000
_cell.angle_alpha   90.00
_cell.angle_beta   90.00
_cell.angle_gamma   90.00
#
_symmetry.space_group_name_H-M   'P 1'
#
loop_
_entity.id
_entity.type
_entity.pdbx_description
1 polymer ?
#
loop_
_entity_poly.entity_id
_entity_poly.type
_entity_poly.pdbx_seq_one_letter_code
_entity_poly.pdbx_strand_id
1 'polypeptide(L)'
;MAESPWSVPASGVRAAMQTEAEAFLQRIRAYPDDDAPRLIYADWLEEQGAVGNPEWGPERAYLIRVQIALARLHDEVEPDEPNATPSARAERERARTKLHGRLLVAERDLLDSHREDWTIPFRGLATGLEFRRGFVEEVKVSVLQWIRHAHELFVAGPVRHVALLDLDRNLPLAFQCPYLNRLAALTVYASHKGQPLARAVADSPHLAGLKRLYLGRNRFEDNSAEHLATSTNLANLEELDLTDNELGETGARALAASSHLGNVRYLELRNNRLGPTGAEAVAGSERLTSLHRLGLAGNEIGVARLHTISRAHDLLRVPILDLSNNNLNAAGLHVILTRASPMNESGVVRLQELDLGQNDQLGNEGARVLAGCPHLAGLRVLRLRGCQIGDDGARALAESQYLNHLTTLDLAFNPLGDTGCRPFLKTQLRSLRHLIVPNGVTQGLRRHLEMRNLRPRE
;
A
#
# COMPACT_ATOMS: atom_id res chain seq x y z
N MET A 1 -68.04 -5.75 20.96
CA MET A 1 -66.90 -6.29 20.19
C MET A 1 -65.73 -5.37 20.44
N ALA A 2 -64.71 -5.91 21.09
CA ALA A 2 -63.59 -5.18 21.66
C ALA A 2 -62.67 -4.61 20.57
N GLU A 3 -62.23 -3.37 20.76
CA GLU A 3 -61.03 -2.85 20.11
C GLU A 3 -59.82 -3.66 20.63
N SER A 4 -59.01 -4.18 19.70
CA SER A 4 -57.80 -4.93 20.04
C SER A 4 -56.74 -3.98 20.63
N PRO A 5 -56.18 -4.26 21.82
CA PRO A 5 -55.27 -3.35 22.53
C PRO A 5 -53.82 -3.38 22.01
N TRP A 6 -53.57 -3.90 20.80
CA TRP A 6 -52.23 -4.15 20.27
C TRP A 6 -51.87 -3.37 19.00
N SER A 7 -52.53 -2.25 18.73
CA SER A 7 -52.00 -1.27 17.76
C SER A 7 -50.93 -0.43 18.45
N VAL A 8 -49.68 -0.92 18.42
CA VAL A 8 -48.53 -0.07 18.75
C VAL A 8 -48.53 1.07 17.72
N PRO A 9 -48.65 2.34 18.14
CA PRO A 9 -48.63 3.44 17.19
C PRO A 9 -47.32 3.40 16.40
N ALA A 10 -47.37 3.65 15.09
CA ALA A 10 -46.21 3.58 14.20
C ALA A 10 -45.01 4.43 14.68
N SER A 11 -45.24 5.42 15.55
CA SER A 11 -44.19 6.18 16.25
C SER A 11 -43.39 5.37 17.29
N GLY A 12 -44.04 4.46 18.02
CA GLY A 12 -43.42 3.61 19.04
C GLY A 12 -42.56 2.50 18.44
N VAL A 13 -43.03 1.87 17.36
CA VAL A 13 -42.26 0.85 16.62
C VAL A 13 -41.03 1.48 15.98
N ARG A 14 -41.17 2.66 15.35
CA ARG A 14 -40.04 3.38 14.73
C ARG A 14 -38.97 3.77 15.75
N ALA A 15 -39.37 4.21 16.94
CA ALA A 15 -38.43 4.53 18.03
C ALA A 15 -37.73 3.29 18.60
N ALA A 16 -38.45 2.17 18.75
CA ALA A 16 -37.87 0.89 19.15
C ALA A 16 -36.87 0.35 18.10
N MET A 17 -37.19 0.47 16.82
CA MET A 17 -36.30 0.05 15.73
C MET A 17 -35.05 0.94 15.64
N GLN A 18 -35.18 2.26 15.86
CA GLN A 18 -34.03 3.16 15.92
C GLN A 18 -33.10 2.85 17.10
N THR A 19 -33.66 2.43 18.25
CA THR A 19 -32.85 2.02 19.40
C THR A 19 -32.15 0.69 19.19
N GLU A 20 -32.77 -0.25 18.47
CA GLU A 20 -32.13 -1.52 18.09
C GLU A 20 -31.02 -1.32 17.06
N ALA A 21 -31.26 -0.53 16.00
CA ALA A 21 -30.24 -0.15 15.01
C ALA A 21 -29.03 0.50 15.69
N GLU A 22 -29.27 1.42 16.62
CA GLU A 22 -28.21 2.09 17.37
C GLU A 22 -27.38 1.10 18.20
N ALA A 23 -27.97 0.05 18.77
CA ALA A 23 -27.24 -0.98 19.51
C ALA A 23 -26.26 -1.76 18.62
N PHE A 24 -26.65 -2.09 17.37
CA PHE A 24 -25.74 -2.69 16.40
C PHE A 24 -24.60 -1.73 16.03
N LEU A 25 -24.94 -0.47 15.73
CA LEU A 25 -23.95 0.56 15.41
C LEU A 25 -22.98 0.80 16.57
N GLN A 26 -23.44 0.72 17.83
CA GLN A 26 -22.57 0.82 19.00
C GLN A 26 -21.54 -0.31 19.05
N ARG A 27 -21.96 -1.55 18.78
CA ARG A 27 -21.04 -2.70 18.69
C ARG A 27 -20.02 -2.54 17.56
N ILE A 28 -20.45 -2.10 16.39
CA ILE A 28 -19.55 -1.86 15.25
C ILE A 28 -18.52 -0.78 15.57
N ARG A 29 -18.90 0.30 16.26
CA ARG A 29 -17.98 1.35 16.74
C ARG A 29 -17.03 0.88 17.83
N ALA A 30 -17.45 -0.07 18.66
CA ALA A 30 -16.63 -0.66 19.72
C ALA A 30 -15.62 -1.68 19.19
N TYR A 31 -16.00 -2.44 18.16
CA TYR A 31 -15.16 -3.48 17.54
C TYR A 31 -15.00 -3.23 16.03
N PRO A 32 -14.30 -2.13 15.65
CA PRO A 32 -14.21 -1.72 14.25
C PRO A 32 -13.36 -2.65 13.39
N ASP A 33 -12.61 -3.60 13.93
CA ASP A 33 -11.86 -4.55 13.11
C ASP A 33 -12.60 -5.91 12.93
N ASP A 34 -13.73 -6.10 13.63
CA ASP A 34 -14.53 -7.32 13.61
C ASP A 34 -15.65 -7.25 12.55
N ASP A 35 -15.68 -8.24 11.65
CA ASP A 35 -16.71 -8.37 10.63
C ASP A 35 -18.04 -8.87 11.20
N ALA A 36 -18.03 -9.61 12.31
CA ALA A 36 -19.24 -10.27 12.81
C ALA A 36 -20.36 -9.28 13.19
N PRO A 37 -20.12 -8.20 13.96
CA PRO A 37 -21.13 -7.18 14.22
C PRO A 37 -21.68 -6.52 12.96
N ARG A 38 -20.83 -6.36 11.92
CA ARG A 38 -21.23 -5.76 10.64
C ARG A 38 -22.15 -6.68 9.85
N LEU A 39 -21.81 -7.96 9.79
CA LEU A 39 -22.62 -8.97 9.09
C LEU A 39 -23.98 -9.17 9.77
N ILE A 40 -24.00 -9.23 11.10
CA ILE A 40 -25.26 -9.30 11.86
C ILE A 40 -26.14 -8.07 11.59
N TYR A 41 -25.54 -6.88 11.52
CA TYR A 41 -26.28 -5.66 11.16
C TYR A 41 -26.78 -5.69 9.71
N ALA A 42 -26.02 -6.26 8.78
CA ALA A 42 -26.45 -6.44 7.40
C ALA A 42 -27.64 -7.41 7.29
N ASP A 43 -27.63 -8.52 8.05
CA ASP A 43 -28.76 -9.44 8.12
C ASP A 43 -30.02 -8.73 8.65
N TRP A 44 -29.88 -7.96 9.73
CA TRP A 44 -30.98 -7.16 10.29
C TRP A 44 -31.53 -6.14 9.27
N LEU A 45 -30.67 -5.43 8.54
CA LEU A 45 -31.08 -4.47 7.50
C LEU A 45 -31.91 -5.11 6.38
N GLU A 46 -31.53 -6.31 5.93
CA GLU A 46 -32.27 -7.06 4.90
C GLU A 46 -33.65 -7.50 5.41
N GLU A 47 -33.72 -7.99 6.64
CA GLU A 47 -34.99 -8.35 7.28
C GLU A 47 -35.92 -7.13 7.36
N GLN A 48 -35.40 -5.95 7.72
CA GLN A 48 -36.22 -4.73 7.79
C GLN A 48 -36.64 -4.21 6.41
N GLY A 49 -35.76 -4.27 5.41
CA GLY A 49 -36.08 -3.90 4.03
C GLY A 49 -37.17 -4.79 3.42
N ALA A 50 -37.18 -6.08 3.77
CA ALA A 50 -38.21 -7.03 3.36
C ALA A 50 -39.60 -6.73 3.95
N VAL A 51 -39.68 -5.97 5.06
CA VAL A 51 -40.92 -5.50 5.68
C VAL A 51 -41.51 -4.26 4.96
N GLY A 52 -40.92 -3.85 3.83
CA GLY A 52 -41.48 -2.83 2.94
C GLY A 52 -41.18 -1.40 3.35
N ASN A 53 -40.13 -1.16 4.15
CA ASN A 53 -39.68 0.17 4.52
C ASN A 53 -38.49 0.62 3.65
N PRO A 54 -38.67 1.58 2.71
CA PRO A 54 -37.60 2.02 1.79
C PRO A 54 -36.46 2.79 2.47
N GLU A 55 -36.65 3.27 3.71
CA GLU A 55 -35.62 4.02 4.45
C GLU A 55 -34.48 3.12 4.95
N TRP A 56 -34.70 1.80 5.07
CA TRP A 56 -33.72 0.83 5.58
C TRP A 56 -33.36 -0.14 4.46
N GLY A 57 -32.29 0.23 3.74
CA GLY A 57 -32.01 -0.34 2.42
C GLY A 57 -31.31 -1.71 2.47
N PRO A 58 -31.84 -2.76 1.82
CA PRO A 58 -31.07 -3.98 1.52
C PRO A 58 -29.76 -3.66 0.76
N GLU A 59 -29.70 -2.52 0.09
CA GLU A 59 -28.50 -1.99 -0.58
C GLU A 59 -27.36 -1.70 0.41
N ARG A 60 -27.68 -1.24 1.64
CA ARG A 60 -26.68 -0.99 2.67
C ARG A 60 -26.10 -2.30 3.21
N ALA A 61 -26.96 -3.30 3.41
CA ALA A 61 -26.55 -4.65 3.78
C ALA A 61 -25.66 -5.28 2.70
N TYR A 62 -26.01 -5.08 1.43
CA TYR A 62 -25.24 -5.58 0.31
C TYR A 62 -23.86 -4.90 0.22
N LEU A 63 -23.77 -3.58 0.42
CA LEU A 63 -22.48 -2.87 0.48
C LEU A 63 -21.56 -3.44 1.57
N ILE A 64 -22.09 -3.68 2.77
CA ILE A 64 -21.31 -4.27 3.88
C ILE A 64 -20.68 -5.59 3.44
N ARG A 65 -21.47 -6.50 2.85
CA ARG A 65 -20.97 -7.80 2.41
C ARG A 65 -20.00 -7.70 1.23
N VAL A 66 -20.25 -6.81 0.27
CA VAL A 66 -19.35 -6.56 -0.87
C VAL A 66 -17.98 -6.09 -0.36
N GLN A 67 -17.95 -5.08 0.51
CA GLN A 67 -16.68 -4.52 1.00
C GLN A 67 -15.95 -5.47 1.97
N ILE A 68 -16.66 -6.28 2.76
CA ILE A 68 -16.04 -7.35 3.55
C ILE A 68 -15.42 -8.42 2.65
N ALA A 69 -16.14 -8.85 1.59
CA ALA A 69 -15.60 -9.81 0.63
C ALA A 69 -14.37 -9.27 -0.11
N LEU A 70 -14.39 -7.99 -0.51
CA LEU A 70 -13.22 -7.32 -1.10
C LEU A 70 -12.02 -7.31 -0.15
N ALA A 71 -12.23 -7.00 1.14
CA ALA A 71 -11.17 -6.99 2.14
C ALA A 71 -10.54 -8.38 2.34
N ARG A 72 -11.36 -9.43 2.45
CA ARG A 72 -10.86 -10.81 2.60
C ARG A 72 -10.05 -11.29 1.39
N LEU A 73 -10.50 -10.92 0.18
CA LEU A 73 -9.72 -11.20 -1.02
C LEU A 73 -8.34 -10.53 -0.96
N HIS A 74 -8.20 -9.35 -0.36
CA HIS A 74 -6.90 -8.70 -0.23
C HIS A 74 -6.00 -9.37 0.82
N ASP A 75 -6.56 -9.75 1.98
CA ASP A 75 -5.78 -10.22 3.13
C ASP A 75 -5.38 -11.71 3.05
N GLU A 76 -6.14 -12.53 2.31
CA GLU A 76 -5.83 -13.94 2.12
C GLU A 76 -4.65 -14.14 1.15
N VAL A 77 -3.46 -14.33 1.73
CA VAL A 77 -2.35 -15.03 1.04
C VAL A 77 -2.74 -16.51 1.01
N GLU A 78 -3.12 -17.03 -0.16
CA GLU A 78 -3.48 -18.45 -0.27
C GLU A 78 -2.32 -19.31 0.27
N PRO A 79 -2.58 -20.22 1.24
CA PRO A 79 -1.60 -21.21 1.60
C PRO A 79 -1.28 -22.04 0.35
N ASP A 80 0.00 -22.17 0.06
CA ASP A 80 0.50 -22.95 -1.08
C ASP A 80 0.05 -24.41 -0.87
N GLU A 81 -1.09 -24.82 -1.45
CA GLU A 81 -1.54 -26.21 -1.38
C GLU A 81 -0.49 -27.08 -2.08
N PRO A 82 0.29 -27.90 -1.34
CA PRO A 82 1.46 -28.55 -1.90
C PRO A 82 1.10 -29.55 -3.02
N ASN A 83 -0.18 -29.98 -3.09
CA ASN A 83 -0.68 -30.94 -4.05
C ASN A 83 -1.63 -30.36 -5.13
N ALA A 84 -1.88 -29.05 -5.16
CA ALA A 84 -2.74 -28.46 -6.19
C ALA A 84 -2.02 -28.42 -7.54
N THR A 85 -2.64 -28.97 -8.58
CA THR A 85 -2.10 -28.94 -9.94
C THR A 85 -1.97 -27.50 -10.44
N PRO A 86 -1.00 -27.21 -11.34
CA PRO A 86 -0.86 -25.87 -11.92
C PRO A 86 -2.14 -25.34 -12.60
N SER A 87 -2.97 -26.22 -13.18
CA SER A 87 -4.24 -25.81 -13.79
C SER A 87 -5.29 -25.43 -12.75
N ALA A 88 -5.39 -26.17 -11.64
CA ALA A 88 -6.32 -25.86 -10.56
C ALA A 88 -6.00 -24.52 -9.89
N ARG A 89 -4.71 -24.22 -9.67
CA ARG A 89 -4.27 -22.91 -9.16
C ARG A 89 -4.61 -21.78 -10.13
N ALA A 90 -4.36 -21.98 -11.43
CA ALA A 90 -4.67 -20.99 -12.45
C ALA A 90 -6.18 -20.73 -12.59
N GLU A 91 -7.01 -21.76 -12.44
CA GLU A 91 -8.47 -21.63 -12.46
C GLU A 91 -9.00 -20.88 -11.23
N ARG A 92 -8.48 -21.19 -10.04
CA ARG A 92 -8.80 -20.44 -8.80
C ARG A 92 -8.44 -18.97 -8.92
N GLU A 93 -7.24 -18.66 -9.39
CA GLU A 93 -6.81 -17.26 -9.58
C GLU A 93 -7.70 -16.51 -10.58
N ARG A 94 -8.13 -17.19 -11.67
CA ARG A 94 -9.10 -16.62 -12.63
C ARG A 94 -10.46 -16.37 -11.99
N ALA A 95 -10.97 -17.32 -11.20
CA ALA A 95 -12.23 -17.19 -10.50
C ALA A 95 -12.19 -16.04 -9.48
N ARG A 96 -11.09 -15.95 -8.72
CA ARG A 96 -10.79 -14.89 -7.77
C ARG A 96 -10.74 -13.51 -8.44
N THR A 97 -10.00 -13.38 -9.54
CA THR A 97 -9.94 -12.14 -10.33
C THR A 97 -11.31 -11.73 -10.86
N LYS A 98 -12.09 -12.69 -11.38
CA LYS A 98 -13.45 -12.45 -11.88
C LYS A 98 -14.39 -12.01 -10.77
N LEU A 99 -14.30 -12.63 -9.59
CA LEU A 99 -15.08 -12.25 -8.40
C LEU A 99 -14.70 -10.84 -7.95
N HIS A 100 -13.41 -10.54 -7.81
CA HIS A 100 -12.92 -9.21 -7.44
C HIS A 100 -13.45 -8.13 -8.37
N GLY A 101 -13.36 -8.32 -9.69
CA GLY A 101 -13.90 -7.36 -10.67
C GLY A 101 -15.41 -7.16 -10.56
N ARG A 102 -16.19 -8.21 -10.29
CA ARG A 102 -17.64 -8.10 -10.06
C ARG A 102 -17.97 -7.32 -8.78
N LEU A 103 -17.23 -7.57 -7.70
CA LEU A 103 -17.42 -6.88 -6.42
C LEU A 103 -17.10 -5.40 -6.52
N LEU A 104 -16.02 -5.02 -7.24
CA LEU A 104 -15.69 -3.60 -7.49
C LEU A 104 -16.79 -2.86 -8.27
N VAL A 105 -17.37 -3.52 -9.28
CA VAL A 105 -18.50 -2.94 -10.03
C VAL A 105 -19.71 -2.76 -9.10
N ALA A 106 -20.05 -3.76 -8.30
CA ALA A 106 -21.16 -3.67 -7.34
C ALA A 106 -20.95 -2.56 -6.29
N GLU A 107 -19.75 -2.46 -5.73
CA GLU A 107 -19.37 -1.40 -4.78
C GLU A 107 -19.57 -0.03 -5.40
N ARG A 108 -19.03 0.18 -6.61
CA ARG A 108 -19.16 1.45 -7.33
C ARG A 108 -20.62 1.81 -7.56
N ASP A 109 -21.40 0.90 -8.14
CA ASP A 109 -22.79 1.17 -8.49
C ASP A 109 -23.65 1.48 -7.23
N LEU A 110 -23.38 0.83 -6.10
CA LEU A 110 -24.01 1.12 -4.81
C LEU A 110 -23.62 2.51 -4.28
N LEU A 111 -22.33 2.83 -4.28
CA LEU A 111 -21.84 4.11 -3.77
C LEU A 111 -22.27 5.28 -4.67
N ASP A 112 -22.30 5.10 -5.99
CA ASP A 112 -22.79 6.12 -6.93
C ASP A 112 -24.27 6.45 -6.67
N SER A 113 -25.06 5.47 -6.24
CA SER A 113 -26.50 5.64 -6.01
C SER A 113 -26.86 6.15 -4.61
N HIS A 114 -26.09 5.77 -3.58
CA HIS A 114 -26.53 5.93 -2.17
C HIS A 114 -25.52 6.66 -1.26
N ARG A 115 -24.35 7.06 -1.76
CA ARG A 115 -23.31 7.68 -0.93
C ARG A 115 -23.80 8.95 -0.22
N GLU A 116 -24.60 9.78 -0.87
CA GLU A 116 -25.09 11.02 -0.27
C GLU A 116 -25.95 10.77 0.98
N ASP A 117 -26.83 9.77 0.94
CA ASP A 117 -27.70 9.42 2.06
C ASP A 117 -26.90 8.79 3.21
N TRP A 118 -26.00 7.87 2.89
CA TRP A 118 -25.20 7.17 3.90
C TRP A 118 -24.13 8.04 4.57
N THR A 119 -23.89 9.23 4.05
CA THR A 119 -22.92 10.19 4.61
C THR A 119 -23.58 11.34 5.37
N ILE A 120 -24.92 11.38 5.47
CA ILE A 120 -25.66 12.40 6.24
C ILE A 120 -25.12 12.58 7.68
N PRO A 121 -24.78 11.53 8.45
CA PRO A 121 -24.26 11.68 9.81
C PRO A 121 -22.94 12.46 9.90
N PHE A 122 -22.17 12.54 8.80
CA PHE A 122 -20.88 13.22 8.72
C PHE A 122 -20.99 14.63 8.15
N ARG A 123 -22.19 15.06 7.72
CA ARG A 123 -22.42 16.36 7.09
C ARG A 123 -22.03 17.49 8.05
N GLY A 124 -21.11 18.34 7.61
CA GLY A 124 -20.58 19.45 8.42
C GLY A 124 -19.50 19.06 9.43
N LEU A 125 -19.24 17.76 9.63
CA LEU A 125 -18.17 17.27 10.50
C LEU A 125 -16.87 16.99 9.72
N ALA A 126 -17.01 16.38 8.54
CA ALA A 126 -15.87 15.92 7.75
C ALA A 126 -16.16 15.93 6.24
N THR A 127 -15.10 15.74 5.46
CA THR A 127 -15.13 15.65 3.98
C THR A 127 -14.32 14.43 3.53
N GLY A 128 -14.34 14.12 2.23
CA GLY A 128 -13.54 13.02 1.66
C GLY A 128 -13.82 11.68 2.35
N LEU A 129 -15.10 11.35 2.47
CA LEU A 129 -15.59 10.20 3.23
C LEU A 129 -15.43 8.93 2.40
N GLU A 130 -14.56 8.03 2.86
CA GLU A 130 -14.33 6.76 2.19
C GLU A 130 -14.90 5.59 2.99
N PHE A 131 -15.56 4.69 2.26
CA PHE A 131 -16.23 3.52 2.82
C PHE A 131 -15.27 2.34 2.86
N ARG A 132 -15.20 1.68 4.01
CA ARG A 132 -14.57 0.36 4.19
C ARG A 132 -15.50 -0.53 5.00
N ARG A 133 -15.59 -1.80 4.60
CA ARG A 133 -16.46 -2.81 5.24
C ARG A 133 -17.90 -2.32 5.49
N GLY A 134 -18.40 -1.50 4.57
CA GLY A 134 -19.75 -0.93 4.56
C GLY A 134 -19.94 0.34 5.39
N PHE A 135 -18.91 0.93 5.98
CA PHE A 135 -19.01 2.12 6.82
C PHE A 135 -17.96 3.17 6.44
N VAL A 136 -18.23 4.43 6.78
CA VAL A 136 -17.19 5.47 6.66
C VAL A 136 -16.11 5.20 7.70
N GLU A 137 -14.93 4.81 7.24
CA GLU A 137 -13.77 4.54 8.10
C GLU A 137 -12.66 5.56 7.91
N GLU A 138 -12.62 6.24 6.76
CA GLU A 138 -11.63 7.26 6.44
C GLU A 138 -12.30 8.61 6.14
N VAL A 139 -11.75 9.67 6.73
CA VAL A 139 -12.30 11.01 6.66
C VAL A 139 -11.20 12.07 6.61
N LYS A 140 -11.50 13.21 5.97
CA LYS A 140 -10.68 14.42 5.96
C LYS A 140 -11.31 15.47 6.85
N VAL A 141 -10.56 15.99 7.82
CA VAL A 141 -11.05 16.90 8.86
C VAL A 141 -10.04 18.04 9.06
N SER A 142 -10.48 19.29 9.07
CA SER A 142 -9.61 20.40 9.46
C SER A 142 -9.34 20.34 10.96
N VAL A 143 -8.16 20.79 11.41
CA VAL A 143 -7.81 20.74 12.84
C VAL A 143 -8.84 21.44 13.73
N LEU A 144 -9.45 22.53 13.25
CA LEU A 144 -10.49 23.23 14.02
C LEU A 144 -11.73 22.35 14.23
N GLN A 145 -12.18 21.64 13.19
CA GLN A 145 -13.31 20.72 13.28
C GLN A 145 -12.95 19.51 14.14
N TRP A 146 -11.72 19.00 14.01
CA TRP A 146 -11.22 17.90 14.82
C TRP A 146 -11.27 18.22 16.32
N ILE A 147 -10.74 19.37 16.72
CA ILE A 147 -10.71 19.77 18.14
C ILE A 147 -12.13 19.96 18.69
N ARG A 148 -13.06 20.48 17.88
CA ARG A 148 -14.43 20.78 18.34
C ARG A 148 -15.35 19.57 18.33
N HIS A 149 -15.20 18.68 17.35
CA HIS A 149 -16.22 17.69 17.01
C HIS A 149 -15.68 16.26 16.84
N ALA A 150 -14.48 15.96 17.38
CA ALA A 150 -13.95 14.61 17.34
C ALA A 150 -14.93 13.59 17.94
N HIS A 151 -15.60 13.92 19.06
CA HIS A 151 -16.57 13.01 19.67
C HIS A 151 -17.71 12.66 18.70
N GLU A 152 -18.35 13.67 18.10
CA GLU A 152 -19.45 13.50 17.14
C GLU A 152 -19.03 12.68 15.92
N LEU A 153 -17.79 12.84 15.46
CA LEU A 153 -17.23 12.05 14.38
C LEU A 153 -17.20 10.55 14.69
N PHE A 154 -16.78 10.17 15.91
CA PHE A 154 -16.77 8.76 16.35
C PHE A 154 -18.14 8.24 16.77
N VAL A 155 -19.10 9.12 17.05
CA VAL A 155 -20.51 8.75 17.20
C VAL A 155 -21.12 8.44 15.82
N ALA A 156 -20.79 9.22 14.79
CA ALA A 156 -21.31 9.09 13.43
C ALA A 156 -20.91 7.77 12.73
N GLY A 157 -19.74 7.20 13.07
CA GLY A 157 -19.35 5.89 12.54
C GLY A 157 -18.01 5.37 13.08
N PRO A 158 -17.61 4.15 12.67
CA PRO A 158 -16.39 3.49 13.09
C PRO A 158 -15.15 4.06 12.37
N VAL A 159 -14.88 5.36 12.53
CA VAL A 159 -13.73 6.02 11.91
C VAL A 159 -12.42 5.42 12.43
N ARG A 160 -11.51 5.07 11.52
CA ARG A 160 -10.19 4.47 11.83
C ARG A 160 -9.04 5.22 11.17
N HIS A 161 -9.32 6.03 10.16
CA HIS A 161 -8.34 6.84 9.46
C HIS A 161 -8.80 8.29 9.40
N VAL A 162 -8.01 9.19 9.97
CA VAL A 162 -8.25 10.63 9.85
C VAL A 162 -7.12 11.26 9.05
N ALA A 163 -7.48 12.07 8.07
CA ALA A 163 -6.56 12.99 7.42
C ALA A 163 -6.78 14.39 7.99
N LEU A 164 -5.80 14.88 8.76
CA LEU A 164 -5.83 16.22 9.34
C LEU A 164 -5.37 17.25 8.31
N LEU A 165 -6.21 18.26 8.12
CA LEU A 165 -5.99 19.42 7.25
C LEU A 165 -5.82 20.69 8.10
N ASP A 166 -5.21 21.74 7.53
CA ASP A 166 -5.13 23.08 8.13
C ASP A 166 -4.52 23.09 9.54
N LEU A 167 -3.33 22.48 9.70
CA LEU A 167 -2.59 22.38 10.96
C LEU A 167 -1.99 23.71 11.43
N ASP A 168 -2.78 24.79 11.47
CA ASP A 168 -2.34 26.17 11.75
C ASP A 168 -1.73 26.37 13.15
N ARG A 169 -2.29 27.25 13.98
CA ARG A 169 -1.74 27.53 15.32
C ARG A 169 -2.11 26.45 16.36
N ASN A 170 -3.01 25.53 15.98
CA ASN A 170 -3.60 24.55 16.88
C ASN A 170 -2.90 23.18 16.83
N LEU A 171 -1.72 23.10 16.23
CA LEU A 171 -0.98 21.85 16.04
C LEU A 171 -0.78 21.09 17.37
N PRO A 172 -0.29 21.69 18.48
CA PRO A 172 -0.15 20.96 19.74
C PRO A 172 -1.48 20.42 20.28
N LEU A 173 -2.56 21.20 20.19
CA LEU A 173 -3.88 20.80 20.67
C LEU A 173 -4.45 19.63 19.86
N ALA A 174 -4.20 19.59 18.55
CA ALA A 174 -4.65 18.50 17.68
C ALA A 174 -4.10 17.14 18.16
N PHE A 175 -2.81 17.11 18.53
CA PHE A 175 -2.10 15.92 18.98
C PHE A 175 -2.28 15.57 20.46
N GLN A 176 -2.92 16.45 21.23
CA GLN A 176 -3.38 16.17 22.60
C GLN A 176 -4.81 15.60 22.64
N CYS A 177 -5.49 15.49 21.50
CA CYS A 177 -6.84 14.96 21.43
C CYS A 177 -6.85 13.45 21.76
N PRO A 178 -7.58 13.00 22.80
CA PRO A 178 -7.54 11.60 23.23
C PRO A 178 -8.11 10.65 22.19
N TYR A 179 -9.02 11.12 21.34
CA TYR A 179 -9.63 10.31 20.28
C TYR A 179 -8.64 9.79 19.22
N LEU A 180 -7.42 10.33 19.17
CA LEU A 180 -6.35 9.77 18.35
C LEU A 180 -6.04 8.30 18.70
N ASN A 181 -6.28 7.88 19.95
CA ASN A 181 -6.08 6.50 20.38
C ASN A 181 -7.05 5.50 19.72
N ARG A 182 -8.10 5.98 19.08
CA ARG A 182 -9.07 5.17 18.33
C ARG A 182 -8.69 5.01 16.86
N LEU A 183 -7.60 5.61 16.40
CA LEU A 183 -7.18 5.54 15.01
C LEU A 183 -6.24 4.36 14.78
N ALA A 184 -6.42 3.70 13.64
CA ALA A 184 -5.43 2.78 13.08
C ALA A 184 -4.48 3.50 12.12
N ALA A 185 -4.97 4.56 11.46
CA ALA A 185 -4.20 5.34 10.49
C ALA A 185 -4.37 6.85 10.69
N LEU A 186 -3.29 7.59 10.50
CA LEU A 186 -3.29 9.05 10.54
C LEU A 186 -2.55 9.59 9.33
N THR A 187 -3.19 10.46 8.59
CA THR A 187 -2.53 11.26 7.55
C THR A 187 -2.49 12.71 7.99
N VAL A 188 -1.35 13.34 7.78
CA VAL A 188 -1.19 14.76 8.09
C VAL A 188 -0.72 15.48 6.84
N TYR A 189 -1.62 16.27 6.25
CA TYR A 189 -1.30 17.18 5.17
C TYR A 189 -1.04 18.56 5.78
N ALA A 190 0.16 18.77 6.30
CA ALA A 190 0.51 20.00 7.00
C ALA A 190 1.54 20.78 6.20
N SER A 191 1.05 21.51 5.18
CA SER A 191 1.77 22.48 4.35
C SER A 191 3.06 23.02 4.97
N HIS A 192 4.13 22.22 4.92
CA HIS A 192 5.48 22.58 5.35
C HIS A 192 5.69 22.91 6.84
N LYS A 193 5.09 22.15 7.77
CA LYS A 193 5.27 22.41 9.22
C LYS A 193 6.60 21.95 9.81
N GLY A 194 7.35 21.08 9.15
CA GLY A 194 8.70 20.67 9.56
C GLY A 194 8.79 20.06 10.96
N GLN A 195 9.85 20.41 11.69
CA GLN A 195 10.17 19.84 13.01
C GLN A 195 9.06 20.00 14.08
N PRO A 196 8.34 21.13 14.20
CA PRO A 196 7.21 21.25 15.13
C PRO A 196 6.16 20.15 14.98
N LEU A 197 5.86 19.74 13.75
CA LEU A 197 4.94 18.63 13.52
C LEU A 197 5.54 17.29 13.94
N ALA A 198 6.78 17.03 13.54
CA ALA A 198 7.47 15.79 13.91
C ALA A 198 7.51 15.60 15.43
N ARG A 199 7.76 16.68 16.19
CA ARG A 199 7.69 16.68 17.65
C ARG A 199 6.29 16.37 18.17
N ALA A 200 5.26 17.09 17.71
CA ALA A 200 3.91 16.87 18.21
C ALA A 200 3.40 15.45 17.92
N VAL A 201 3.79 14.86 16.78
CA VAL A 201 3.52 13.47 16.45
C VAL A 201 4.30 12.53 17.38
N ALA A 202 5.61 12.73 17.50
CA ALA A 202 6.49 11.90 18.33
C ALA A 202 6.07 11.90 19.82
N ASP A 203 5.66 13.05 20.33
CA ASP A 203 5.37 13.26 21.75
C ASP A 203 3.93 12.89 22.13
N SER A 204 3.04 12.64 21.17
CA SER A 204 1.64 12.34 21.46
C SER A 204 1.47 10.93 22.06
N PRO A 205 1.02 10.81 23.32
CA PRO A 205 0.77 9.50 23.93
C PRO A 205 -0.45 8.81 23.31
N HIS A 206 -1.32 9.57 22.65
CA HIS A 206 -2.54 9.05 22.03
C HIS A 206 -2.27 8.35 20.69
N LEU A 207 -1.04 8.42 20.16
CA LEU A 207 -0.64 7.70 18.96
C LEU A 207 -0.01 6.33 19.26
N ALA A 208 0.09 5.91 20.53
CA ALA A 208 0.68 4.64 20.93
C ALA A 208 0.05 3.40 20.25
N GLY A 209 -1.23 3.46 19.88
CA GLY A 209 -1.93 2.38 19.19
C GLY A 209 -1.91 2.48 17.66
N LEU A 210 -1.33 3.54 17.09
CA LEU A 210 -1.37 3.81 15.66
C LEU A 210 -0.55 2.77 14.88
N LYS A 211 -1.08 2.32 13.74
CA LYS A 211 -0.45 1.34 12.86
C LYS A 211 0.12 1.96 11.60
N ARG A 212 -0.54 2.98 11.05
CA ARG A 212 -0.14 3.61 9.79
C ARG A 212 -0.05 5.12 9.94
N LEU A 213 1.07 5.69 9.50
CA LEU A 213 1.35 7.11 9.65
C LEU A 213 1.85 7.68 8.33
N TYR A 214 1.09 8.61 7.76
CA TYR A 214 1.38 9.25 6.49
C TYR A 214 1.72 10.72 6.71
N LEU A 215 2.99 11.05 6.55
CA LEU A 215 3.60 12.36 6.82
C LEU A 215 4.30 12.93 5.59
N GLY A 216 3.87 12.54 4.39
CA GLY A 216 4.44 13.07 3.16
C GLY A 216 4.24 14.58 2.99
N ARG A 217 5.17 15.24 2.29
CA ARG A 217 5.10 16.69 1.93
C ARG A 217 5.05 17.67 3.10
N ASN A 218 5.72 17.36 4.21
CA ASN A 218 5.72 18.19 5.41
C ASN A 218 7.03 18.97 5.66
N ARG A 219 7.99 18.96 4.72
CA ARG A 219 9.35 19.53 4.87
C ARG A 219 10.06 19.00 6.11
N PHE A 220 10.02 17.69 6.31
CA PHE A 220 10.79 17.07 7.37
C PHE A 220 12.25 17.02 6.98
N GLU A 221 13.09 17.59 7.82
CA GLU A 221 14.55 17.51 7.69
C GLU A 221 15.10 16.39 8.60
N ASP A 222 16.42 16.20 8.60
CA ASP A 222 17.11 15.18 9.42
C ASP A 222 16.67 15.17 10.89
N ASN A 223 16.59 16.35 11.51
CA ASN A 223 16.15 16.49 12.89
C ASN A 223 14.71 15.98 13.08
N SER A 224 13.81 16.17 12.11
CA SER A 224 12.44 15.64 12.20
C SER A 224 12.43 14.11 12.22
N ALA A 225 13.22 13.46 11.36
CA ALA A 225 13.37 12.01 11.37
C ALA A 225 13.93 11.49 12.70
N GLU A 226 14.89 12.20 13.31
CA GLU A 226 15.42 11.84 14.62
C GLU A 226 14.33 11.80 15.70
N HIS A 227 13.46 12.82 15.77
CA HIS A 227 12.38 12.85 16.75
C HIS A 227 11.41 11.67 16.56
N LEU A 228 11.06 11.36 15.31
CA LEU A 228 10.22 10.19 15.00
C LEU A 228 10.91 8.88 15.38
N ALA A 229 12.21 8.75 15.07
CA ALA A 229 13.01 7.56 15.36
C ALA A 229 13.16 7.29 16.86
N THR A 230 13.20 8.34 17.69
CA THR A 230 13.31 8.21 19.15
C THR A 230 11.97 8.07 19.86
N SER A 231 10.84 8.18 19.17
CA SER A 231 9.52 8.15 19.79
C SER A 231 9.12 6.74 20.23
N THR A 232 8.86 6.58 21.53
CA THR A 232 8.24 5.36 22.08
C THR A 232 6.77 5.23 21.71
N ASN A 233 6.10 6.36 21.40
CA ASN A 233 4.68 6.38 21.04
C ASN A 233 4.43 5.86 19.63
N LEU A 234 5.47 5.69 18.82
CA LEU A 234 5.37 5.17 17.45
C LEU A 234 5.81 3.70 17.34
N ALA A 235 6.00 3.02 18.48
CA ALA A 235 6.55 1.65 18.51
C ALA A 235 5.65 0.59 17.86
N ASN A 236 4.35 0.87 17.70
CA ASN A 236 3.39 -0.05 17.09
C ASN A 236 3.17 0.21 15.59
N LEU A 237 3.90 1.16 14.99
CA LEU A 237 3.79 1.44 13.56
C LEU A 237 4.22 0.24 12.71
N GLU A 238 3.39 -0.04 11.72
CA GLU A 238 3.58 -1.05 10.69
C GLU A 238 3.81 -0.40 9.32
N GLU A 239 3.27 0.79 9.09
CA GLU A 239 3.51 1.58 7.88
C GLU A 239 3.88 3.02 8.22
N LEU A 240 4.95 3.50 7.59
CA LEU A 240 5.42 4.87 7.72
C LEU A 240 5.73 5.43 6.33
N ASP A 241 5.02 6.50 5.97
CA ASP A 241 5.24 7.23 4.72
C ASP A 241 5.76 8.63 5.01
N LEU A 242 6.97 8.90 4.52
CA LEU A 242 7.66 10.18 4.62
C LEU A 242 7.99 10.74 3.24
N THR A 243 7.22 10.38 2.20
CA THR A 243 7.39 10.83 0.81
C THR A 243 7.52 12.35 0.69
N ASP A 244 8.36 12.82 -0.24
CA ASP A 244 8.51 14.23 -0.59
C ASP A 244 8.86 15.11 0.64
N ASN A 245 9.90 14.71 1.38
CA ASN A 245 10.48 15.49 2.48
C ASN A 245 11.99 15.74 2.21
N GLU A 246 12.76 16.18 3.20
CA GLU A 246 14.16 16.61 3.08
C GLU A 246 15.06 15.91 4.12
N LEU A 247 14.76 14.64 4.37
CA LEU A 247 15.47 13.75 5.31
C LEU A 247 16.80 13.25 4.72
N GLY A 248 17.84 14.03 4.51
CA GLY A 248 19.09 13.51 3.92
C GLY A 248 19.71 12.25 4.59
N GLU A 249 20.99 11.98 4.27
CA GLU A 249 21.69 10.79 4.79
C GLU A 249 21.58 10.61 6.31
N THR A 250 21.58 11.71 7.08
CA THR A 250 21.50 11.68 8.55
C THR A 250 20.13 11.24 9.03
N GLY A 251 19.04 11.78 8.48
CA GLY A 251 17.69 11.40 8.85
C GLY A 251 17.40 9.93 8.56
N ALA A 252 17.86 9.42 7.41
CA ALA A 252 17.74 8.00 7.08
C ALA A 252 18.51 7.09 8.04
N ARG A 253 19.72 7.48 8.47
CA ARG A 253 20.46 6.75 9.52
C ARG A 253 19.74 6.79 10.86
N ALA A 254 19.12 7.91 11.23
CA ALA A 254 18.34 8.01 12.45
C ALA A 254 17.15 7.03 12.44
N LEU A 255 16.39 6.98 11.34
CA LEU A 255 15.30 6.01 11.17
C LEU A 255 15.82 4.56 11.22
N ALA A 256 16.93 4.27 10.52
CA ALA A 256 17.55 2.95 10.51
C ALA A 256 18.05 2.49 11.89
N ALA A 257 18.47 3.42 12.75
CA ALA A 257 18.98 3.14 14.10
C ALA A 257 17.88 3.09 15.17
N SER A 258 16.63 3.40 14.84
CA SER A 258 15.52 3.45 15.80
C SER A 258 15.31 2.11 16.51
N SER A 259 15.25 2.14 17.84
CA SER A 259 14.84 1.00 18.67
C SER A 259 13.33 0.77 18.71
N HIS A 260 12.54 1.67 18.13
CA HIS A 260 11.07 1.67 18.24
C HIS A 260 10.38 1.30 16.93
N LEU A 261 11.01 1.52 15.78
CA LEU A 261 10.41 1.24 14.46
C LEU A 261 10.57 -0.22 13.98
N GLY A 262 10.87 -1.17 14.87
CA GLY A 262 11.11 -2.57 14.49
C GLY A 262 9.89 -3.32 13.94
N ASN A 263 8.68 -2.80 14.19
CA ASN A 263 7.43 -3.31 13.65
C ASN A 263 7.10 -2.79 12.25
N VAL A 264 7.83 -1.79 11.73
CA VAL A 264 7.56 -1.21 10.42
C VAL A 264 7.82 -2.23 9.32
N ARG A 265 6.76 -2.55 8.58
CA ARG A 265 6.74 -3.47 7.44
C ARG A 265 6.84 -2.72 6.12
N TYR A 266 6.26 -1.53 6.05
CA TYR A 266 6.31 -0.66 4.88
C TYR A 266 6.90 0.70 5.26
N LEU A 267 8.03 1.03 4.65
CA LEU A 267 8.68 2.32 4.80
C LEU A 267 8.80 2.98 3.44
N GLU A 268 8.12 4.11 3.26
CA GLU A 268 8.17 4.90 2.03
C GLU A 268 8.96 6.19 2.26
N LEU A 269 10.07 6.33 1.54
CA LEU A 269 11.04 7.43 1.65
C LEU A 269 11.26 8.12 0.30
N ARG A 270 10.33 7.98 -0.66
CA ARG A 270 10.42 8.63 -1.96
C ARG A 270 10.76 10.11 -1.86
N ASN A 271 11.64 10.61 -2.73
CA ASN A 271 12.03 12.01 -2.85
C ASN A 271 12.47 12.65 -1.52
N ASN A 272 13.51 12.08 -0.88
CA ASN A 272 14.07 12.58 0.38
C ASN A 272 15.58 12.91 0.33
N ARG A 273 16.21 12.79 -0.84
CA ARG A 273 17.65 13.05 -1.05
C ARG A 273 18.55 12.20 -0.14
N LEU A 274 18.19 10.93 0.04
CA LEU A 274 18.92 10.01 0.92
C LEU A 274 20.35 9.73 0.48
N GLY A 275 20.63 9.77 -0.82
CA GLY A 275 21.90 9.30 -1.38
C GLY A 275 22.16 7.81 -1.15
N PRO A 276 23.32 7.31 -1.62
CA PRO A 276 23.67 5.89 -1.51
C PRO A 276 23.85 5.44 -0.06
N THR A 277 24.45 6.27 0.80
CA THR A 277 24.72 5.90 2.20
C THR A 277 23.44 5.83 3.04
N GLY A 278 22.47 6.73 2.80
CA GLY A 278 21.18 6.69 3.50
C GLY A 278 20.37 5.45 3.11
N ALA A 279 20.38 5.11 1.82
CA ALA A 279 19.72 3.90 1.32
C ALA A 279 20.33 2.60 1.88
N GLU A 280 21.66 2.52 1.92
CA GLU A 280 22.41 1.42 2.56
C GLU A 280 22.03 1.28 4.03
N ALA A 281 22.00 2.39 4.79
CA ALA A 281 21.68 2.37 6.21
C ALA A 281 20.28 1.81 6.49
N VAL A 282 19.27 2.22 5.72
CA VAL A 282 17.88 1.78 5.94
C VAL A 282 17.70 0.31 5.55
N ALA A 283 18.21 -0.12 4.39
CA ALA A 283 18.04 -1.51 3.94
C ALA A 283 18.92 -2.51 4.72
N GLY A 284 20.09 -2.05 5.17
CA GLY A 284 21.03 -2.81 6.01
C GLY A 284 20.67 -2.82 7.50
N SER A 285 19.65 -2.07 7.93
CA SER A 285 19.30 -1.98 9.35
C SER A 285 19.02 -3.35 9.97
N GLU A 286 19.59 -3.57 11.15
CA GLU A 286 19.29 -4.71 12.03
C GLU A 286 18.12 -4.42 12.96
N ARG A 287 17.66 -3.16 13.04
CA ARG A 287 16.57 -2.73 13.91
C ARG A 287 15.22 -2.76 13.21
N LEU A 288 15.18 -2.49 11.90
CA LEU A 288 13.98 -2.60 11.06
C LEU A 288 13.69 -4.06 10.71
N THR A 289 13.51 -4.90 11.74
CA THR A 289 13.45 -6.37 11.61
C THR A 289 12.27 -6.89 10.81
N SER A 290 11.17 -6.12 10.77
CA SER A 290 9.93 -6.49 10.08
C SER A 290 9.83 -5.91 8.66
N LEU A 291 10.84 -5.16 8.19
CA LEU A 291 10.79 -4.43 6.93
C LEU A 291 10.61 -5.39 5.74
N HIS A 292 9.48 -5.23 5.06
CA HIS A 292 9.09 -6.05 3.93
C HIS A 292 9.10 -5.26 2.62
N ARG A 293 8.71 -3.99 2.68
CA ARG A 293 8.67 -3.08 1.55
C ARG A 293 9.39 -1.77 1.86
N LEU A 294 10.29 -1.38 0.97
CA LEU A 294 11.07 -0.16 1.07
C LEU A 294 10.93 0.66 -0.23
N GLY A 295 10.32 1.83 -0.10
CA GLY A 295 10.18 2.81 -1.17
C GLY A 295 11.35 3.79 -1.14
N LEU A 296 12.18 3.81 -2.20
CA LEU A 296 13.35 4.68 -2.30
C LEU A 296 13.36 5.51 -3.60
N ALA A 297 12.22 5.64 -4.27
CA ALA A 297 12.17 6.35 -5.54
C ALA A 297 12.68 7.80 -5.42
N GLY A 298 13.48 8.31 -6.36
CA GLY A 298 13.87 9.73 -6.34
C GLY A 298 14.83 10.14 -5.22
N ASN A 299 15.76 9.27 -4.82
CA ASN A 299 16.69 9.53 -3.71
C ASN A 299 18.16 9.73 -4.12
N GLU A 300 18.42 9.94 -5.41
CA GLU A 300 19.77 10.21 -5.93
C GLU A 300 20.79 9.11 -5.55
N ILE A 301 20.36 7.85 -5.49
CA ILE A 301 21.22 6.72 -5.07
C ILE A 301 22.33 6.45 -6.09
N GLY A 302 22.07 6.62 -7.38
CA GLY A 302 22.99 6.34 -8.48
C GLY A 302 24.08 7.37 -8.73
N VAL A 303 24.26 8.34 -7.84
CA VAL A 303 25.31 9.36 -7.95
C VAL A 303 26.71 8.75 -7.93
N ALA A 304 27.70 9.53 -8.36
CA ALA A 304 29.09 9.09 -8.46
C ALA A 304 29.59 8.37 -7.20
N ARG A 305 29.17 8.76 -5.99
CA ARG A 305 29.64 8.13 -4.73
C ARG A 305 29.10 6.72 -4.45
N LEU A 306 28.19 6.16 -5.26
CA LEU A 306 27.68 4.80 -5.04
C LEU A 306 28.78 3.73 -5.03
N HIS A 307 29.90 3.92 -5.75
CA HIS A 307 31.03 2.98 -5.68
C HIS A 307 31.84 3.06 -4.37
N THR A 308 31.58 4.06 -3.52
CA THR A 308 32.27 4.24 -2.24
C THR A 308 31.58 3.54 -1.07
N ILE A 309 30.32 3.12 -1.25
CA ILE A 309 29.60 2.39 -0.20
C ILE A 309 30.01 0.92 -0.15
N SER A 310 30.21 0.41 1.07
CA SER A 310 30.79 -0.92 1.30
C SER A 310 29.76 -2.05 1.26
N ARG A 311 28.50 -1.77 1.58
CA ARG A 311 27.42 -2.77 1.69
C ARG A 311 26.24 -2.44 0.80
N ALA A 312 26.49 -1.97 -0.43
CA ALA A 312 25.43 -1.71 -1.43
C ALA A 312 24.46 -2.89 -1.63
N HIS A 313 24.96 -4.11 -1.48
CA HIS A 313 24.18 -5.34 -1.57
C HIS A 313 23.13 -5.52 -0.45
N ASP A 314 23.20 -4.75 0.64
CA ASP A 314 22.19 -4.78 1.71
C ASP A 314 20.81 -4.31 1.22
N LEU A 315 20.77 -3.53 0.13
CA LEU A 315 19.52 -3.21 -0.58
C LEU A 315 18.73 -4.46 -0.99
N LEU A 316 19.41 -5.57 -1.27
CA LEU A 316 18.80 -6.83 -1.71
C LEU A 316 18.21 -7.65 -0.54
N ARG A 317 18.32 -7.18 0.71
CA ARG A 317 17.75 -7.83 1.90
C ARG A 317 16.25 -7.56 2.04
N VAL A 318 15.73 -6.51 1.39
CA VAL A 318 14.31 -6.15 1.44
C VAL A 318 13.54 -6.90 0.34
N PRO A 319 12.43 -7.59 0.65
CA PRO A 319 11.65 -8.31 -0.35
C PRO A 319 11.07 -7.46 -1.48
N ILE A 320 10.56 -6.27 -1.18
CA ILE A 320 9.98 -5.36 -2.17
C ILE A 320 10.73 -4.03 -2.12
N LEU A 321 11.41 -3.70 -3.21
CA LEU A 321 12.29 -2.54 -3.28
C LEU A 321 11.97 -1.66 -4.48
N ASP A 322 11.77 -0.37 -4.23
CA ASP A 322 11.57 0.66 -5.27
C ASP A 322 12.84 1.51 -5.48
N LEU A 323 13.64 1.10 -6.47
CA LEU A 323 14.79 1.74 -7.12
C LEU A 323 14.47 2.90 -8.07
N SER A 324 13.20 3.23 -8.33
CA SER A 324 12.85 4.06 -9.48
C SER A 324 13.39 5.50 -9.39
N ASN A 325 13.68 6.13 -10.53
CA ASN A 325 14.09 7.53 -10.60
C ASN A 325 15.29 7.88 -9.70
N ASN A 326 16.31 7.02 -9.62
CA ASN A 326 17.47 7.20 -8.74
C ASN A 326 18.76 7.56 -9.47
N ASN A 327 18.68 7.94 -10.75
CA ASN A 327 19.84 8.21 -11.61
C ASN A 327 20.83 7.04 -11.65
N LEU A 328 20.34 5.80 -11.56
CA LEU A 328 21.17 4.61 -11.65
C LEU A 328 21.61 4.38 -13.09
N ASN A 329 22.91 4.22 -13.29
CA ASN A 329 23.48 3.72 -14.54
C ASN A 329 23.90 2.25 -14.40
N ALA A 330 24.33 1.62 -15.50
CA ALA A 330 24.73 0.21 -15.51
C ALA A 330 25.85 -0.12 -14.50
N ALA A 331 26.82 0.78 -14.30
CA ALA A 331 27.93 0.58 -13.35
C ALA A 331 27.44 0.66 -11.90
N GLY A 332 26.57 1.62 -11.57
CA GLY A 332 25.95 1.72 -10.26
C GLY A 332 25.07 0.50 -9.93
N LEU A 333 24.29 0.04 -10.90
CA LEU A 333 23.51 -1.18 -10.76
C LEU A 333 24.41 -2.41 -10.56
N HIS A 334 25.54 -2.48 -11.26
CA HIS A 334 26.54 -3.52 -11.06
C HIS A 334 27.08 -3.52 -9.62
N VAL A 335 27.37 -2.35 -9.04
CA VAL A 335 27.82 -2.23 -7.63
C VAL A 335 26.77 -2.76 -6.65
N ILE A 336 25.48 -2.46 -6.88
CA ILE A 336 24.39 -2.95 -6.00
C ILE A 336 24.23 -4.47 -6.12
N LEU A 337 24.32 -5.00 -7.34
CA LEU A 337 24.04 -6.40 -7.64
C LEU A 337 25.24 -7.34 -7.47
N THR A 338 26.47 -6.81 -7.44
CA THR A 338 27.67 -7.61 -7.21
C THR A 338 28.17 -7.42 -5.79
N ARG A 339 28.49 -8.54 -5.14
CA ARG A 339 29.21 -8.48 -3.88
C ARG A 339 30.65 -8.13 -4.20
N ALA A 340 31.25 -7.24 -3.42
CA ALA A 340 32.68 -6.97 -3.47
C ALA A 340 33.57 -8.19 -3.07
N SER A 341 32.98 -9.40 -2.90
CA SER A 341 33.60 -10.70 -2.54
C SER A 341 34.16 -10.82 -1.11
N PRO A 342 34.48 -12.04 -0.62
CA PRO A 342 33.63 -13.24 -0.57
C PRO A 342 33.59 -13.89 0.83
N MET A 343 32.63 -14.79 1.06
CA MET A 343 32.50 -15.68 2.23
C MET A 343 32.12 -15.01 3.57
N ASN A 344 31.11 -15.59 4.23
CA ASN A 344 30.83 -15.48 5.67
C ASN A 344 29.90 -14.38 6.21
N GLU A 345 29.19 -13.61 5.39
CA GLU A 345 28.01 -12.90 5.89
C GLU A 345 26.76 -13.41 5.16
N SER A 346 25.98 -14.20 5.89
CA SER A 346 24.66 -14.72 5.52
C SER A 346 23.61 -13.60 5.39
N GLY A 347 23.91 -12.57 4.60
CA GLY A 347 22.90 -11.71 4.01
C GLY A 347 22.18 -12.52 2.94
N VAL A 348 21.13 -13.25 3.35
CA VAL A 348 20.23 -13.95 2.44
C VAL A 348 19.56 -12.87 1.58
N VAL A 349 19.78 -12.90 0.27
CA VAL A 349 19.02 -12.07 -0.67
C VAL A 349 17.55 -12.49 -0.55
N ARG A 350 16.68 -11.55 -0.20
CA ARG A 350 15.23 -11.81 -0.05
C ARG A 350 14.39 -11.13 -1.12
N LEU A 351 15.04 -10.40 -2.01
CA LEU A 351 14.38 -9.59 -3.05
C LEU A 351 13.47 -10.45 -3.94
N GLN A 352 12.20 -10.05 -3.99
CA GLN A 352 11.13 -10.66 -4.78
C GLN A 352 10.57 -9.68 -5.80
N GLU A 353 10.53 -8.39 -5.46
CA GLU A 353 10.10 -7.32 -6.36
C GLU A 353 11.13 -6.21 -6.41
N LEU A 354 11.51 -5.83 -7.62
CA LEU A 354 12.42 -4.73 -7.89
C LEU A 354 11.82 -3.78 -8.92
N ASP A 355 11.63 -2.53 -8.52
CA ASP A 355 11.34 -1.45 -9.46
C ASP A 355 12.62 -0.66 -9.73
N LEU A 356 12.97 -0.49 -11.00
CA LEU A 356 14.09 0.31 -11.48
C LEU A 356 13.62 1.36 -12.49
N GLY A 357 12.31 1.58 -12.62
CA GLY A 357 11.73 2.49 -13.61
C GLY A 357 12.33 3.89 -13.55
N GLN A 358 12.34 4.60 -14.68
CA GLN A 358 12.84 5.97 -14.79
C GLN A 358 14.32 6.15 -14.38
N ASN A 359 15.12 5.08 -14.41
CA ASN A 359 16.58 5.19 -14.42
C ASN A 359 17.06 5.17 -15.88
N ASP A 360 16.96 6.34 -16.52
CA ASP A 360 17.18 6.51 -17.97
C ASP A 360 18.64 6.26 -18.42
N GLN A 361 19.59 6.17 -17.48
CA GLN A 361 20.99 5.85 -17.77
C GLN A 361 21.33 4.35 -17.67
N LEU A 362 20.34 3.47 -17.43
CA LEU A 362 20.58 2.02 -17.38
C LEU A 362 20.95 1.45 -18.76
N GLY A 363 20.11 1.71 -19.76
CA GLY A 363 20.33 1.26 -21.13
C GLY A 363 20.43 -0.27 -21.29
N ASN A 364 20.93 -0.70 -22.44
CA ASN A 364 21.16 -2.13 -22.73
C ASN A 364 22.17 -2.77 -21.78
N GLU A 365 23.20 -2.03 -21.33
CA GLU A 365 24.19 -2.55 -20.40
C GLU A 365 23.57 -2.88 -19.03
N GLY A 366 22.72 -2.00 -18.50
CA GLY A 366 21.99 -2.27 -17.25
C GLY A 366 21.11 -3.52 -17.37
N ALA A 367 20.43 -3.70 -18.50
CA ALA A 367 19.65 -4.92 -18.79
C ALA A 367 20.53 -6.19 -18.82
N ARG A 368 21.76 -6.11 -19.36
CA ARG A 368 22.71 -7.25 -19.33
C ARG A 368 23.18 -7.57 -17.91
N VAL A 369 23.46 -6.54 -17.09
CA VAL A 369 23.81 -6.73 -15.68
C VAL A 369 22.68 -7.46 -14.94
N LEU A 370 21.43 -7.04 -15.13
CA LEU A 370 20.25 -7.71 -14.56
C LEU A 370 20.14 -9.16 -15.03
N ALA A 371 20.22 -9.38 -16.35
CA ALA A 371 20.10 -10.70 -16.95
C ALA A 371 21.20 -11.68 -16.47
N GLY A 372 22.39 -11.18 -16.16
CA GLY A 372 23.54 -11.95 -15.72
C GLY A 372 23.68 -12.13 -14.21
N CYS A 373 22.76 -11.60 -13.39
CA CYS A 373 22.92 -11.59 -11.93
C CYS A 373 22.29 -12.82 -11.24
N PRO A 374 23.07 -13.71 -10.59
CA PRO A 374 22.54 -14.88 -9.88
C PRO A 374 21.70 -14.52 -8.65
N HIS A 375 21.95 -13.36 -8.04
CA HIS A 375 21.21 -12.90 -6.86
C HIS A 375 19.74 -12.58 -7.16
N LEU A 376 19.39 -12.39 -8.43
CA LEU A 376 18.00 -12.15 -8.86
C LEU A 376 17.24 -13.44 -9.17
N ALA A 377 17.79 -14.62 -8.83
CA ALA A 377 17.13 -15.89 -9.11
C ALA A 377 15.74 -16.01 -8.45
N GLY A 378 15.54 -15.42 -7.27
CA GLY A 378 14.24 -15.41 -6.58
C GLY A 378 13.27 -14.31 -7.03
N LEU A 379 13.66 -13.46 -7.99
CA LEU A 379 12.89 -12.29 -8.38
C LEU A 379 11.62 -12.69 -9.14
N ARG A 380 10.46 -12.17 -8.69
CA ARG A 380 9.14 -12.42 -9.28
C ARG A 380 8.64 -11.24 -10.09
N VAL A 381 8.93 -10.01 -9.67
CA VAL A 381 8.51 -8.79 -10.37
C VAL A 381 9.71 -7.91 -10.65
N LEU A 382 9.86 -7.52 -11.92
CA LEU A 382 10.89 -6.60 -12.39
C LEU A 382 10.23 -5.49 -13.20
N ARG A 383 10.30 -4.26 -12.71
CA ARG A 383 9.79 -3.08 -13.43
C ARG A 383 10.96 -2.26 -13.95
N LEU A 384 10.99 -2.05 -15.26
CA LEU A 384 12.06 -1.36 -15.99
C LEU A 384 11.48 -0.24 -16.87
N ARG A 385 10.36 0.35 -16.45
CA ARG A 385 9.65 1.36 -17.24
C ARG A 385 10.53 2.57 -17.54
N GLY A 386 10.79 2.87 -18.81
CA GLY A 386 11.58 4.04 -19.20
C GLY A 386 13.02 4.05 -18.68
N CYS A 387 13.73 2.93 -18.84
CA CYS A 387 15.14 2.75 -18.47
C CYS A 387 16.09 2.86 -19.69
N GLN A 388 15.59 3.38 -20.81
CA GLN A 388 16.29 3.44 -22.11
C GLN A 388 16.78 2.07 -22.63
N ILE A 389 16.03 1.00 -22.34
CA ILE A 389 16.35 -0.36 -22.82
C ILE A 389 15.96 -0.50 -24.30
N GLY A 390 16.93 -0.83 -25.14
CA GLY A 390 16.71 -1.14 -26.55
C GLY A 390 16.53 -2.64 -26.80
N ASP A 391 16.49 -3.01 -28.09
CA ASP A 391 16.25 -4.38 -28.52
C ASP A 391 17.28 -5.39 -27.98
N ASP A 392 18.56 -5.01 -27.86
CA ASP A 392 19.60 -5.90 -27.35
C ASP A 392 19.50 -6.13 -25.84
N GLY A 393 19.10 -5.12 -25.07
CA GLY A 393 18.84 -5.28 -23.64
C GLY A 393 17.61 -6.15 -23.38
N ALA A 394 16.56 -5.96 -24.18
CA ALA A 394 15.36 -6.81 -24.15
C ALA A 394 15.70 -8.28 -24.47
N ARG A 395 16.56 -8.51 -25.47
CA ARG A 395 17.07 -9.85 -25.80
C ARG A 395 17.84 -10.46 -24.63
N ALA A 396 18.75 -9.71 -24.01
CA ALA A 396 19.51 -10.18 -22.86
C ALA A 396 18.60 -10.63 -21.70
N LEU A 397 17.56 -9.84 -21.38
CA LEU A 397 16.58 -10.21 -20.36
C LEU A 397 15.81 -11.48 -20.73
N ALA A 398 15.39 -11.61 -21.99
CA ALA A 398 14.71 -12.81 -22.48
C ALA A 398 15.60 -14.07 -22.45
N GLU A 399 16.92 -13.91 -22.52
CA GLU A 399 17.89 -15.01 -22.53
C GLU A 399 18.52 -15.27 -21.15
N SER A 400 18.10 -14.54 -20.12
CA SER A 400 18.62 -14.72 -18.75
C SER A 400 18.41 -16.14 -18.25
N GLN A 401 19.49 -16.73 -17.71
CA GLN A 401 19.47 -18.02 -17.02
C GLN A 401 19.06 -17.92 -15.55
N TYR A 402 18.94 -16.71 -15.00
CA TYR A 402 18.69 -16.48 -13.58
C TYR A 402 17.25 -16.05 -13.31
N LEU A 403 16.62 -15.28 -14.20
CA LEU A 403 15.27 -14.72 -14.00
C LEU A 403 14.12 -15.73 -14.22
N ASN A 404 14.36 -17.04 -14.04
CA ASN A 404 13.38 -18.09 -14.39
C ASN A 404 12.07 -18.03 -13.58
N HIS A 405 12.12 -17.45 -12.37
CA HIS A 405 10.97 -17.27 -11.48
C HIS A 405 10.20 -15.97 -11.71
N LEU A 406 10.63 -15.15 -12.66
CA LEU A 406 9.99 -13.87 -12.97
C LEU A 406 8.58 -14.10 -13.51
N THR A 407 7.57 -13.58 -12.82
CA THR A 407 6.16 -13.63 -13.22
C THR A 407 5.73 -12.37 -13.96
N THR A 408 6.32 -11.23 -13.62
CA THR A 408 5.97 -9.93 -14.19
C THR A 408 7.22 -9.18 -14.63
N LEU A 409 7.25 -8.76 -15.89
CA LEU A 409 8.27 -7.91 -16.48
C LEU A 409 7.61 -6.70 -17.14
N ASP A 410 7.91 -5.51 -16.64
CA ASP A 410 7.45 -4.25 -17.23
C ASP A 410 8.57 -3.56 -18.01
N LEU A 411 8.43 -3.51 -19.33
CA LEU A 411 9.33 -2.83 -20.27
C LEU A 411 8.66 -1.61 -20.93
N ALA A 412 7.53 -1.12 -20.40
CA ALA A 412 6.84 0.04 -20.96
C ALA A 412 7.77 1.27 -21.07
N PHE A 413 7.48 2.16 -22.02
CA PHE A 413 8.23 3.40 -22.23
C PHE A 413 9.74 3.22 -22.53
N ASN A 414 10.16 2.06 -23.03
CA ASN A 414 11.53 1.83 -23.51
C ASN A 414 11.62 1.89 -25.06
N PRO A 415 12.77 2.30 -25.62
CA PRO A 415 13.00 2.40 -27.07
C PRO A 415 13.30 1.03 -27.71
N LEU A 416 12.37 0.08 -27.60
CA LEU A 416 12.47 -1.26 -28.21
C LEU A 416 11.24 -1.56 -29.08
N GLY A 417 11.45 -2.35 -30.12
CA GLY A 417 10.44 -2.73 -31.10
C GLY A 417 10.24 -4.23 -31.21
N ASP A 418 9.71 -4.68 -32.35
CA ASP A 418 9.45 -6.11 -32.57
C ASP A 418 10.71 -6.97 -32.47
N THR A 419 11.86 -6.46 -32.91
CA THR A 419 13.13 -7.19 -32.89
C THR A 419 13.57 -7.54 -31.46
N GLY A 420 13.41 -6.62 -30.51
CA GLY A 420 13.71 -6.85 -29.09
C GLY A 420 12.69 -7.72 -28.37
N CYS A 421 11.43 -7.69 -28.82
CA CYS A 421 10.34 -8.46 -28.23
C CYS A 421 10.23 -9.90 -28.74
N ARG A 422 10.69 -10.20 -29.96
CA ARG A 422 10.67 -11.55 -30.56
C ARG A 422 11.34 -12.63 -29.70
N PRO A 423 12.49 -12.41 -29.06
CA PRO A 423 13.10 -13.38 -28.15
C PRO A 423 12.16 -13.87 -27.03
N PHE A 424 11.24 -13.02 -26.55
CA PHE A 424 10.25 -13.44 -25.55
C PHE A 424 9.25 -14.47 -26.07
N LEU A 425 9.15 -14.75 -27.37
CA LEU A 425 8.35 -15.88 -27.86
C LEU A 425 9.00 -17.23 -27.52
N LYS A 426 10.34 -17.27 -27.46
CA LYS A 426 11.15 -18.49 -27.25
C LYS A 426 11.96 -18.46 -25.94
N THR A 427 11.67 -17.53 -25.05
CA THR A 427 12.45 -17.32 -23.81
C THR A 427 12.42 -18.50 -22.84
N GLN A 428 13.51 -18.66 -22.10
CA GLN A 428 13.66 -19.61 -20.99
C GLN A 428 12.97 -19.17 -19.69
N LEU A 429 12.43 -17.94 -19.62
CA LEU A 429 11.65 -17.44 -18.49
C LEU A 429 10.33 -18.23 -18.39
N ARG A 430 10.32 -19.33 -17.62
CA ARG A 430 9.20 -20.29 -17.54
C ARG A 430 8.00 -19.75 -16.76
N SER A 431 8.25 -18.93 -15.76
CA SER A 431 7.22 -18.38 -14.89
C SER A 431 6.58 -17.09 -15.40
N LEU A 432 7.03 -16.51 -16.52
CA LEU A 432 6.59 -15.20 -17.00
C LEU A 432 5.13 -15.23 -17.47
N ARG A 433 4.26 -14.46 -16.79
CA ARG A 433 2.81 -14.35 -17.05
C ARG A 433 2.40 -12.96 -17.51
N HIS A 434 3.10 -11.93 -17.07
CA HIS A 434 2.77 -10.55 -17.40
C HIS A 434 3.99 -9.89 -18.02
N LEU A 435 3.95 -9.68 -19.34
CA LEU A 435 4.97 -8.94 -20.08
C LEU A 435 4.32 -7.67 -20.61
N ILE A 436 4.70 -6.53 -20.03
CA ILE A 436 4.22 -5.21 -20.48
C ILE A 436 5.26 -4.66 -21.44
N VAL A 437 4.87 -4.50 -22.71
CA VAL A 437 5.75 -4.01 -23.79
C VAL A 437 5.37 -2.59 -24.22
N PRO A 438 6.33 -1.78 -24.70
CA PRO A 438 6.07 -0.40 -25.10
C PRO A 438 5.22 -0.29 -26.37
N ASN A 439 4.78 0.93 -26.67
CA ASN A 439 3.90 1.22 -27.81
C ASN A 439 4.58 0.98 -29.18
N GLY A 440 5.91 0.93 -29.24
CA GLY A 440 6.67 0.65 -30.46
C GLY A 440 6.55 -0.80 -30.97
N VAL A 441 5.91 -1.69 -30.21
CA VAL A 441 5.68 -3.09 -30.59
C VAL A 441 4.36 -3.23 -31.36
N THR A 442 4.39 -3.92 -32.50
CA THR A 442 3.21 -4.10 -33.34
C THR A 442 2.08 -4.82 -32.60
N GLN A 443 0.82 -4.47 -32.90
CA GLN A 443 -0.33 -5.17 -32.32
C GLN A 443 -0.30 -6.68 -32.60
N GLY A 444 0.19 -7.07 -33.79
CA GLY A 444 0.34 -8.48 -34.15
C GLY A 444 1.24 -9.23 -33.17
N LEU A 445 2.44 -8.71 -32.90
CA LEU A 445 3.35 -9.34 -31.95
C LEU A 445 2.81 -9.28 -30.51
N ARG A 446 2.20 -8.16 -30.10
CA ARG A 446 1.56 -8.00 -28.79
C ARG A 446 0.55 -9.12 -28.52
N ARG A 447 -0.36 -9.39 -29.46
CA ARG A 447 -1.33 -10.49 -29.35
C ARG A 447 -0.64 -11.86 -29.21
N HIS A 448 0.44 -12.11 -29.95
CA HIS A 448 1.17 -13.37 -29.83
C HIS A 448 1.84 -13.54 -28.46
N LEU A 449 2.42 -12.47 -27.91
CA LEU A 449 3.02 -12.47 -26.58
C LEU A 449 1.96 -12.67 -25.49
N GLU A 450 0.81 -12.02 -25.60
CA GLU A 450 -0.34 -12.21 -24.69
C GLU A 450 -0.86 -13.66 -24.74
N MET A 451 -1.06 -14.22 -25.94
CA MET A 451 -1.49 -15.61 -26.11
C MET A 451 -0.49 -16.62 -25.53
N ARG A 452 0.82 -16.35 -25.64
CA ARG A 452 1.86 -17.19 -25.04
C ARG A 452 1.77 -17.15 -23.51
N ASN A 453 1.63 -15.96 -22.93
CA ASN A 453 1.59 -15.77 -21.48
C ASN A 453 0.33 -16.35 -20.81
N LEU A 454 -0.74 -16.60 -21.58
CA LEU A 454 -1.98 -17.22 -21.11
C LEU A 454 -1.92 -18.76 -21.05
N ARG A 455 -0.91 -19.40 -21.65
CA ARG A 455 -0.77 -20.87 -21.64
C ARG A 455 0.13 -21.32 -20.49
N PRO A 456 -0.33 -22.23 -19.61
CA PRO A 456 0.58 -22.88 -18.66
C PRO A 456 1.67 -23.62 -19.45
N ARG A 457 2.94 -23.42 -19.07
CA ARG A 457 4.03 -24.30 -19.51
C ARG A 457 3.92 -25.58 -18.68
N GLU A 458 3.88 -26.73 -19.36
CA GLU A 458 3.92 -28.06 -18.76
C GLU A 458 5.17 -28.27 -17.90
#